data_AF-A0A926X472-F1
#
_entry.id   AF-A0A926X472-F1
#
_cell.length_a   1.000
_cell.length_b   1.000
_cell.length_c   1.000
_cell.angle_alpha   90.00
_cell.angle_beta   90.00
_cell.angle_gamma   90.00
#
_symmetry.space_group_name_H-M   'P 1'
#
loop_
_entity.id
_entity.type
_entity.pdbx_description
1 polymer ?
#
loop_
_entity_poly.entity_id
_entity_poly.type
_entity_poly.pdbx_seq_one_letter_code
_entity_poly.pdbx_strand_id
1 'polypeptide(L)'
;MKTTTKAKLKQFPRIPDNAELVDINQASQALGKGYSRRSIYRRIKSGEWVEGIHWIDDRARDSAKAIIKINLTAVNELRAVPAAYR
;
A
#
# COMPACT_ATOMS: atom_id res chain seq x y z
N MET A 1 15.93 -3.62 40.54
CA MET A 1 16.22 -4.10 39.17
C MET A 1 15.21 -3.45 38.24
N LYS A 2 15.65 -2.66 37.24
CA LYS A 2 14.75 -1.97 36.31
C LYS A 2 14.55 -2.87 35.08
N THR A 3 13.36 -3.44 34.91
CA THR A 3 13.00 -4.20 33.70
C THR A 3 12.58 -3.23 32.62
N THR A 4 13.51 -2.87 31.75
CA THR A 4 13.22 -2.08 30.54
C THR A 4 12.59 -3.00 29.51
N THR A 5 11.26 -3.03 29.45
CA THR A 5 10.52 -3.72 28.38
C THR A 5 10.83 -3.02 27.06
N LYS A 6 11.72 -3.60 26.24
CA LYS A 6 11.95 -3.14 24.86
C LYS A 6 10.61 -3.21 24.13
N ALA A 7 10.00 -2.07 23.88
CA ALA A 7 8.89 -1.97 22.94
C ALA A 7 9.37 -2.53 21.59
N LYS A 8 8.83 -3.67 21.16
CA LYS A 8 9.00 -4.15 19.78
C LYS A 8 8.42 -3.06 18.89
N LEU A 9 9.28 -2.22 18.31
CA LEU A 9 8.91 -1.39 17.17
C LEU A 9 8.27 -2.32 16.15
N LYS A 10 6.98 -2.13 15.87
CA LYS A 10 6.31 -2.80 14.75
C LYS A 10 7.14 -2.46 13.54
N GLN A 11 7.93 -3.42 13.06
CA GLN A 11 8.63 -3.28 11.79
C GLN A 11 7.54 -3.24 10.74
N PHE A 12 7.14 -2.03 10.36
CA PHE A 12 6.34 -1.87 9.16
C PHE A 12 7.17 -2.47 8.02
N PRO A 13 6.57 -3.34 7.18
CA PRO A 13 7.27 -3.84 6.01
C PRO A 13 7.82 -2.63 5.25
N ARG A 14 9.15 -2.57 5.14
CA ARG A 14 9.79 -1.54 4.34
C ARG A 14 9.46 -1.87 2.89
N ILE A 15 8.89 -0.90 2.19
CA ILE A 15 8.75 -0.99 0.75
C ILE A 15 10.16 -1.12 0.17
N PRO A 16 10.42 -2.11 -0.71
CA PRO A 16 11.70 -2.25 -1.38
C PRO A 16 12.12 -0.96 -2.09
N ASP A 17 13.40 -0.63 -2.10
CA ASP A 17 13.90 0.61 -2.72
C ASP A 17 13.63 0.67 -4.25
N ASN A 18 13.40 -0.50 -4.87
CA ASN A 18 13.03 -0.65 -6.28
C ASN A 18 11.52 -0.69 -6.54
N ALA A 19 10.68 -0.47 -5.52
CA ALA A 19 9.23 -0.50 -5.70
C ALA A 19 8.74 0.68 -6.53
N GLU A 20 7.92 0.38 -7.53
CA GLU A 20 7.32 1.41 -8.37
C GLU A 20 6.14 2.06 -7.63
N LEU A 21 6.40 3.20 -7.00
CA LEU A 21 5.42 4.01 -6.28
C LEU A 21 4.83 5.10 -7.18
N VAL A 22 3.54 4.98 -7.47
CA VAL A 22 2.82 5.89 -8.37
C VAL A 22 1.55 6.44 -7.74
N ASP A 23 1.02 7.54 -8.26
CA ASP A 23 -0.27 8.05 -7.80
C ASP A 23 -1.45 7.14 -8.22
N ILE A 24 -2.64 7.39 -7.65
CA ILE A 24 -3.84 6.58 -7.96
C ILE A 24 -4.26 6.66 -9.44
N ASN A 25 -4.04 7.80 -10.12
CA ASN A 25 -4.41 7.94 -11.52
C ASN A 25 -3.48 7.08 -12.39
N GLN A 26 -2.17 7.18 -12.16
CA GLN A 26 -1.14 6.37 -12.81
C GLN A 26 -1.36 4.88 -12.53
N ALA A 27 -1.63 4.50 -11.28
CA ALA A 27 -1.96 3.13 -10.91
C ALA A 27 -3.19 2.62 -11.65
N SER A 28 -4.24 3.44 -11.75
CA SER A 28 -5.47 3.08 -12.47
C SER A 28 -5.23 2.82 -13.95
N GLN A 29 -4.34 3.62 -14.58
CA GLN A 29 -3.95 3.43 -15.97
C GLN A 29 -3.08 2.18 -16.15
N ALA A 30 -2.08 1.97 -15.29
CA ALA A 30 -1.15 0.85 -15.38
C ALA A 30 -1.81 -0.51 -15.09
N LEU A 31 -2.70 -0.58 -14.10
CA LEU A 31 -3.40 -1.81 -13.74
C LEU A 31 -4.53 -2.18 -14.71
N GLY A 32 -5.15 -1.16 -15.33
CA GLY A 32 -6.17 -1.31 -16.34
C GLY A 32 -7.54 -1.79 -15.81
N LYS A 33 -8.21 -2.66 -16.57
CA LYS A 33 -9.60 -3.06 -16.33
C LYS A 33 -9.76 -3.67 -14.92
N GLY A 34 -10.80 -3.24 -14.20
CA GLY A 34 -11.08 -3.68 -12.82
C GLY A 34 -10.41 -2.85 -11.72
N TYR A 35 -9.50 -1.94 -12.09
CA TYR A 35 -8.75 -1.08 -11.18
C TYR A 35 -8.99 0.40 -11.47
N SER A 36 -10.26 0.80 -11.60
CA SER A 36 -10.61 2.23 -11.58
C SER A 36 -10.19 2.86 -10.26
N ARG A 37 -10.01 4.19 -10.24
CA ARG A 37 -9.69 4.95 -9.01
C ARG A 37 -10.61 4.59 -7.83
N ARG A 38 -11.93 4.55 -8.08
CA ARG A 38 -12.93 4.14 -7.08
C ARG A 38 -12.70 2.70 -6.59
N SER A 39 -12.35 1.79 -7.49
CA SER A 39 -12.04 0.40 -7.18
C SER A 39 -10.80 0.30 -6.30
N ILE A 40 -9.74 1.06 -6.61
CA ILE A 40 -8.51 1.15 -5.79
C ILE A 40 -8.84 1.67 -4.38
N TYR A 41 -9.54 2.80 -4.28
CA TYR A 41 -9.98 3.33 -2.98
C TYR A 41 -10.82 2.33 -2.17
N ARG A 42 -11.71 1.57 -2.82
CA ARG A 42 -12.49 0.52 -2.16
C ARG A 42 -11.57 -0.56 -1.57
N ARG A 43 -10.53 -0.99 -2.28
CA ARG A 43 -9.57 -2.00 -1.79
C ARG A 43 -8.77 -1.52 -0.59
N ILE A 44 -8.32 -0.26 -0.64
CA ILE A 44 -7.65 0.38 0.49
C ILE A 44 -8.61 0.45 1.69
N LYS A 45 -9.83 0.98 1.49
CA LYS A 45 -10.81 1.16 2.56
C LYS A 45 -11.30 -0.15 3.18
N SER A 46 -11.40 -1.21 2.38
CA SER A 46 -11.81 -2.54 2.86
C SER A 46 -10.68 -3.31 3.55
N GLY A 47 -9.44 -2.82 3.49
CA GLY A 47 -8.27 -3.54 4.01
C GLY A 47 -7.76 -4.64 3.08
N GLU A 48 -8.37 -4.84 1.90
CA GLU A 48 -7.86 -5.74 0.85
C GLU A 48 -6.41 -5.36 0.47
N TRP A 49 -6.11 -4.05 0.48
CA TRP A 49 -4.75 -3.54 0.27
C TRP A 49 -4.16 -3.02 1.59
N VAL A 50 -3.08 -3.67 2.01
CA VAL A 50 -2.35 -3.37 3.25
C VAL A 50 -1.42 -2.16 3.08
N GLU A 51 -1.52 -1.19 3.99
CA GLU A 51 -0.62 -0.02 4.08
C GLU A 51 0.82 -0.46 4.40
N GLY A 52 1.80 0.16 3.75
CA GLY A 52 3.21 -0.22 3.82
C GLY A 52 3.59 -1.41 2.93
N ILE A 53 2.61 -2.09 2.32
CA ILE A 53 2.85 -3.17 1.34
C ILE A 53 2.36 -2.73 -0.03
N HIS A 54 1.05 -2.53 -0.18
CA HIS A 54 0.40 -2.26 -1.45
C HIS A 54 0.25 -0.75 -1.72
N TRP A 55 0.25 0.06 -0.66
CA TRP A 55 0.12 1.51 -0.75
C TRP A 55 0.74 2.18 0.47
N ILE A 56 1.03 3.47 0.37
CA ILE A 56 1.47 4.33 1.47
C ILE A 56 0.71 5.65 1.47
N ASP A 57 0.55 6.22 2.66
CA ASP A 57 0.16 7.62 2.83
C ASP A 57 1.43 8.49 2.87
N ASP A 58 1.71 9.18 1.77
CA ASP A 58 2.84 10.09 1.58
C ASP A 58 2.48 11.55 1.89
N ARG A 59 1.45 11.77 2.71
CA ARG A 59 1.12 13.12 3.18
C ARG A 59 2.28 13.71 4.00
N ALA A 60 2.53 15.00 3.81
CA ALA A 60 3.33 15.77 4.78
C ALA A 60 2.64 15.71 6.15
N ARG A 61 3.43 15.69 7.23
CA ARG A 61 2.97 15.45 8.62
C ARG A 61 1.75 16.30 9.04
N ASP A 62 1.60 17.48 8.46
CA ASP A 62 0.52 18.44 8.78
C ASP A 62 -0.44 18.73 7.60
N SER A 63 -0.36 17.93 6.52
CA SER A 63 -1.24 18.09 5.36
C SER A 63 -2.58 17.38 5.58
N ALA A 64 -3.68 18.14 5.46
CA ALA A 64 -5.03 17.58 5.41
C ALA A 64 -5.31 16.78 4.13
N LYS A 65 -4.49 16.95 3.08
CA LYS A 65 -4.61 16.19 1.83
C LYS A 65 -3.80 14.91 1.94
N ALA A 66 -4.49 13.77 1.89
CA ALA A 66 -3.85 12.46 1.75
C ALA A 66 -3.20 12.35 0.37
N ILE A 67 -1.91 12.03 0.33
CA ILE A 67 -1.17 11.74 -0.91
C ILE A 67 -0.93 10.24 -0.92
N ILE A 68 -1.85 9.50 -1.53
CA ILE A 68 -1.73 8.04 -1.59
C ILE A 68 -0.84 7.66 -2.77
N LYS A 69 0.22 6.91 -2.47
CA LYS A 69 1.05 6.24 -3.48
C LYS A 69 0.79 4.75 -3.47
N ILE A 70 0.60 4.16 -4.63
CA ILE A 70 0.36 2.74 -4.84
C ILE A 70 1.69 2.07 -5.23
N ASN A 71 2.00 0.95 -4.59
CA ASN A 71 3.11 0.09 -4.95
C ASN A 71 2.65 -0.87 -6.06
N LEU A 72 2.96 -0.52 -7.32
CA LEU A 72 2.55 -1.33 -8.48
C LEU A 72 3.15 -2.72 -8.46
N THR A 73 4.40 -2.85 -8.00
CA THR A 73 5.09 -4.13 -7.89
C THR A 73 4.31 -5.10 -7.00
N ALA A 74 4.01 -4.69 -5.75
CA ALA A 74 3.27 -5.53 -4.80
C ALA A 74 1.84 -5.83 -5.28
N VAL A 75 1.17 -4.87 -5.90
CA VAL A 75 -0.18 -5.09 -6.45
C VAL A 75 -0.15 -6.09 -7.62
N ASN A 76 0.86 -6.03 -8.49
CA ASN A 76 0.99 -6.99 -9.59
C ASN A 76 1.36 -8.38 -9.10
N GLU A 77 2.20 -8.50 -8.07
CA GLU A 77 2.48 -9.76 -7.38
C GLU A 77 1.19 -10.36 -6.77
N LEU A 78 0.41 -9.55 -6.06
CA LEU A 78 -0.90 -9.97 -5.52
C LEU A 78 -1.86 -10.45 -6.61
N ARG A 79 -1.83 -9.83 -7.79
CA ARG A 79 -2.65 -10.23 -8.95
C ARG A 79 -2.19 -11.54 -9.59
N ALA A 80 -0.90 -11.83 -9.52
CA ALA A 80 -0.34 -13.08 -10.05
C ALA A 80 -0.76 -14.28 -9.19
N VAL A 81 -1.06 -14.07 -7.91
CA VAL A 81 -1.62 -15.10 -7.03
C VAL A 81 -3.09 -15.35 -7.39
N PRO A 82 -3.48 -16.59 -7.78
CA PRO A 82 -4.87 -16.87 -8.11
C PRO A 82 -5.78 -16.65 -6.91
N ALA A 83 -7.05 -16.38 -7.21
CA ALA A 83 -8.01 -15.93 -6.20
C ALA A 83 -8.22 -16.87 -5.02
N ALA A 84 -8.00 -18.17 -5.25
CA ALA A 84 -8.16 -19.23 -4.27
C ALA A 84 -6.99 -19.34 -3.28
N TYR A 85 -5.86 -18.66 -3.53
CA TYR A 85 -4.60 -18.80 -2.79
C TYR A 85 -4.17 -17.52 -2.06
N ARG A 86 -5.06 -16.52 -1.99
CA ARG A 86 -4.81 -15.22 -1.38
C ARG A 86 -5.64 -15.01 -0.12
#